data_AF-A0A177MSQ6-F1
#
_entry.id   AF-A0A177MSQ6-F1
#
_cell.length_a   1.000
_cell.length_b   1.000
_cell.length_c   1.000
_cell.angle_alpha   90.00
_cell.angle_beta   90.00
_cell.angle_gamma   90.00
#
_symmetry.space_group_name_H-M   'P 1'
#
loop_
_entity.id
_entity.type
_entity.pdbx_description
1 polymer ?
#
loop_
_entity_poly.entity_id
_entity_poly.type
_entity_poly.pdbx_seq_one_letter_code
_entity_poly.pdbx_strand_id
1 'polypeptide(L)'
;MASIDSYLHLIGFELLVILAIVGYLVEADLPKRVVSRLFITVLGFMLAHFATHALPNQIADFIYSSHHDYHSIKSAGPHRT
;
A
#
# COMPACT_ATOMS: atom_id res chain seq x y z
N MET A 1 2.63 -11.70 11.96
CA MET A 1 2.56 -10.47 12.78
C MET A 1 2.43 -9.30 11.83
N ALA A 2 1.47 -8.39 12.05
CA ALA A 2 1.31 -7.23 11.18
C ALA A 2 2.56 -6.33 11.28
N SER A 3 3.13 -5.94 10.13
CA SER A 3 4.30 -5.06 10.08
C SER A 3 3.92 -3.63 10.47
N ILE A 4 4.90 -2.83 10.92
CA ILE A 4 4.71 -1.41 11.22
C ILE A 4 4.14 -0.67 9.99
N ASP A 5 4.58 -1.05 8.78
CA ASP A 5 4.06 -0.49 7.53
C ASP A 5 2.55 -0.76 7.37
N SER A 6 2.07 -1.92 7.80
CA SER A 6 0.64 -2.27 7.73
C SER A 6 -0.21 -1.40 8.66
N TYR A 7 0.27 -1.12 9.86
CA TYR A 7 -0.42 -0.22 10.80
C TYR A 7 -0.42 1.22 10.29
N LEU A 8 0.69 1.68 9.71
CA LEU A 8 0.78 3.02 9.15
C LEU A 8 -0.18 3.20 7.97
N HIS A 9 -0.29 2.19 7.10
CA HIS A 9 -1.27 2.20 6.01
C HIS A 9 -2.71 2.24 6.52
N LEU A 10 -3.03 1.45 7.55
CA LEU A 10 -4.37 1.41 8.14
C LEU A 10 -4.76 2.78 8.74
N ILE A 11 -3.90 3.33 9.60
CA ILE A 11 -4.14 4.63 10.25
C ILE A 11 -4.21 5.76 9.22
N GLY A 12 -3.31 5.75 8.24
CA GLY A 12 -3.30 6.76 7.19
C GLY A 12 -4.55 6.70 6.30
N PHE A 13 -5.04 5.50 5.99
CA PHE A 13 -6.30 5.33 5.25
C PHE A 13 -7.50 5.83 6.05
N GLU A 14 -7.60 5.46 7.32
CA GLU A 14 -8.67 5.92 8.20
C GLU A 14 -8.68 7.45 8.32
N LEU A 15 -7.50 8.06 8.48
CA LEU A 15 -7.37 9.51 8.50
C LEU A 15 -7.83 10.18 7.20
N LEU A 16 -7.51 9.60 6.05
CA LEU A 16 -7.97 10.10 4.75
C LEU A 16 -9.49 10.04 4.62
N VAL A 17 -10.12 8.95 5.09
CA VAL A 17 -11.58 8.80 5.09
C VAL A 17 -12.22 9.87 5.97
N ILE A 18 -11.71 10.09 7.18
CA ILE A 18 -12.22 11.11 8.10
C ILE A 18 -12.09 12.50 7.47
N LEU A 19 -10.92 12.84 6.91
CA LEU A 19 -10.69 14.14 6.27
C LEU A 19 -11.60 14.35 5.06
N ALA A 20 -11.89 13.30 4.28
CA ALA A 20 -12.83 13.38 3.16
C ALA A 20 -14.27 13.65 3.63
N ILE A 21 -14.73 12.95 4.68
CA ILE A 21 -16.07 13.16 5.27
C ILE A 21 -16.18 14.57 5.85
N VAL A 22 -15.19 15.00 6.64
CA VAL A 22 -15.15 16.35 7.22
C VAL A 22 -15.12 17.40 6.11
N GLY A 23 -14.31 17.20 5.07
CA GLY A 23 -14.21 18.12 3.94
C GLY A 23 -15.51 18.24 3.14
N TYR A 24 -16.32 17.17 3.08
CA TYR A 24 -17.65 17.19 2.49
C TYR A 24 -18.67 17.93 3.37
N LEU A 25 -18.59 17.74 4.69
CA LEU A 25 -19.54 18.31 5.65
C LEU A 25 -19.29 19.81 5.96
N VAL A 26 -18.07 20.29 5.73
CA VAL A 26 -17.70 21.69 5.97
C VAL A 26 -18.15 22.58 4.79
N GLU A 27 -19.07 23.50 5.08
CA GLU A 27 -19.58 24.48 4.11
C GLU A 27 -18.71 25.75 4.02
N ALA A 28 -18.02 26.11 5.10
CA ALA A 28 -17.22 27.33 5.14
C ALA A 28 -15.90 27.20 4.35
N ASP A 29 -15.60 28.19 3.50
CA ASP A 29 -14.47 28.14 2.56
C ASP A 29 -13.09 28.05 3.26
N LEU A 30 -12.89 28.79 4.34
CA LEU A 30 -11.60 28.80 5.06
C LEU A 30 -11.27 27.43 5.67
N PRO A 31 -12.13 26.82 6.52
CA PRO A 31 -11.86 25.49 7.04
C PRO A 31 -11.83 24.42 5.94
N LYS A 32 -12.63 24.53 4.88
CA LYS A 32 -12.59 23.61 3.75
C LYS A 32 -11.21 23.60 3.07
N ARG A 33 -10.61 24.77 2.83
CA ARG A 33 -9.24 24.88 2.27
C ARG A 33 -8.19 24.24 3.20
N VAL A 34 -8.34 24.41 4.51
CA VAL A 34 -7.43 23.78 5.49
C VAL A 34 -7.56 22.26 5.44
N VAL A 35 -8.78 21.74 5.47
CA VAL A 35 -9.04 20.29 5.39
C VAL A 35 -8.54 19.70 4.07
N SER A 36 -8.76 20.38 2.94
CA SER A 36 -8.23 19.95 1.65
C SER A 36 -6.70 19.94 1.59
N ARG A 37 -6.03 20.93 2.18
CA ARG A 37 -4.55 20.93 2.27
C ARG A 37 -4.06 19.76 3.12
N LEU A 38 -4.67 19.54 4.29
CA LEU A 38 -4.33 18.41 5.15
C LEU A 38 -4.53 17.08 4.44
N PHE A 39 -5.65 16.91 3.72
CA PHE A 39 -5.92 15.72 2.93
C PHE A 39 -4.83 15.46 1.88
N ILE A 40 -4.45 16.48 1.11
CA ILE A 40 -3.39 16.35 0.09
C ILE A 40 -2.04 16.02 0.74
N THR A 41 -1.71 16.63 1.87
CA THR A 41 -0.47 16.34 2.60
C THR A 41 -0.41 14.90 3.09
N VAL A 42 -1.49 14.41 3.71
CA VAL A 42 -1.58 13.02 4.19
C VAL A 42 -1.53 12.05 3.00
N LEU A 43 -2.26 12.35 1.93
CA LEU A 43 -2.27 11.52 0.72
C LEU A 43 -0.87 11.44 0.09
N GLY A 44 -0.17 12.57 -0.03
CA GLY A 44 1.19 12.63 -0.55
C GLY A 44 2.17 11.81 0.30
N PHE A 45 2.09 11.93 1.62
CA PHE A 45 2.90 11.12 2.54
C PHE A 45 2.63 9.62 2.37
N MET A 46 1.35 9.23 2.31
CA MET A 46 0.94 7.84 2.13
C MET A 46 1.43 7.25 0.81
N LEU A 47 1.33 8.01 -0.28
CA LEU A 47 1.84 7.60 -1.59
C LEU A 47 3.37 7.45 -1.58
N ALA A 48 4.09 8.38 -0.94
CA ALA A 48 5.54 8.29 -0.82
C ALA A 48 5.95 7.05 -0.02
N HIS A 49 5.31 6.81 1.13
CA HIS A 49 5.57 5.64 1.97
C HIS A 49 5.25 4.33 1.22
N PHE A 50 4.14 4.28 0.48
CA PHE A 50 3.80 3.15 -0.37
C PHE A 50 4.87 2.89 -1.44
N ALA A 51 5.32 3.95 -2.14
CA ALA A 51 6.33 3.84 -3.18
C ALA A 51 7.71 3.41 -2.65
N THR A 52 8.09 3.79 -1.42
CA THR A 52 9.41 3.47 -0.87
C THR A 52 9.46 2.14 -0.11
N HIS A 53 8.35 1.69 0.48
CA HIS A 53 8.35 0.48 1.33
C HIS A 53 7.49 -0.65 0.79
N ALA A 54 6.28 -0.37 0.30
CA ALA A 54 5.36 -1.42 -0.13
C ALA A 54 5.64 -1.88 -1.56
N LEU A 55 5.88 -0.94 -2.46
CA LEU A 55 6.07 -1.21 -3.88
C LEU A 55 7.33 -2.05 -4.18
N PRO A 56 8.52 -1.77 -3.60
CA PRO A 56 9.69 -2.61 -3.83
C PRO A 56 9.51 -4.04 -3.28
N ASN A 57 8.86 -4.19 -2.13
CA ASN A 57 8.60 -5.49 -1.53
C ASN A 57 7.62 -6.30 -2.39
N GLN A 58 6.52 -5.69 -2.87
CA GLN A 58 5.58 -6.37 -3.77
C GLN A 58 6.22 -6.75 -5.11
N ILE A 59 7.10 -5.90 -5.66
CA ILE A 59 7.84 -6.21 -6.88
C ILE A 59 8.84 -7.35 -6.62
N ALA A 60 9.55 -7.33 -5.50
CA ALA A 60 10.46 -8.40 -5.12
C ALA A 60 9.69 -9.72 -4.96
N ASP A 61 8.57 -9.73 -4.25
CA ASP A 61 7.72 -10.90 -4.11
C ASP A 61 7.22 -11.40 -5.48
N PHE A 62 6.80 -10.52 -6.40
CA PHE A 62 6.39 -10.91 -7.74
C PHE A 62 7.55 -11.54 -8.55
N ILE A 63 8.74 -10.93 -8.54
CA ILE A 63 9.91 -11.41 -9.29
C ILE A 63 10.46 -12.71 -8.69
N TYR A 64 10.53 -12.82 -7.35
CA TYR A 64 11.11 -13.99 -6.68
C TYR A 64 10.12 -15.15 -6.52
N SER A 65 8.82 -14.89 -6.36
CA SER A 65 7.79 -15.96 -6.35
C SER A 65 7.63 -16.60 -7.72
N SER A 66 7.65 -15.81 -8.80
CA SER A 66 7.65 -16.36 -10.16
C SER A 66 8.89 -17.21 -10.47
N HIS A 67 10.01 -17.01 -9.77
CA HIS A 67 11.18 -17.88 -9.88
C HIS A 67 11.04 -19.23 -9.15
N HIS A 68 10.26 -19.27 -8.06
CA HIS A 68 10.00 -20.52 -7.32
C HIS A 68 9.07 -21.46 -8.09
N ASP A 69 8.08 -20.93 -8.81
CA ASP A 69 7.15 -21.75 -9.60
C ASP A 69 7.79 -22.37 -10.84
N TYR A 70 8.86 -21.77 -11.39
CA TYR A 70 9.59 -22.37 -12.51
C TYR A 70 10.56 -23.50 -12.11
N HIS A 71 10.99 -23.55 -10.84
CA HIS A 71 11.90 -24.59 -10.38
C HIS A 71 11.20 -25.86 -9.87
N SER A 72 9.86 -25.87 -9.71
CA SER A 72 9.13 -27.04 -9.24
C SER A 72 8.64 -28.00 -10.35
N ILE A 73 8.67 -27.59 -11.63
CA ILE A 73 8.43 -28.48 -12.80
C ILE A 73 9.71 -29.25 -13.17
N LYS A 74 10.48 -29.70 -12.18
CA LYS A 74 11.56 -30.67 -12.37
C LYS A 74 11.49 -31.78 -11.34
N SER A 75 10.32 -32.40 -11.24
CA SER A 75 10.20 -33.74 -10.68
C SER A 75 9.21 -34.53 -11.54
N ALA A 76 9.73 -35.46 -12.35
CA ALA A 76 9.22 -36.83 -12.54
C ALA A 76 9.67 -37.44 -13.88
N GLY A 77 10.80 -38.17 -13.84
CA GLY A 77 11.03 -39.32 -14.72
C GLY A 77 12.13 -39.20 -15.79
N PRO A 78 12.73 -40.32 -16.23
CA PRO A 78 12.29 -41.70 -16.00
C PRO A 78 13.24 -42.50 -15.10
N HIS A 79 12.67 -43.29 -14.18
CA HIS A 79 13.30 -44.53 -13.73
C HIS A 79 13.75 -45.31 -14.97
N ARG A 80 15.06 -45.44 -15.19
CA ARG A 80 15.63 -46.39 -16.14
C ARG A 80 16.28 -47.52 -15.35
N THR A 81 15.72 -48.70 -15.61
CA THR A 81 16.23 -50.08 -15.51
C THR A 81 16.67 -50.57 -14.15
#